data_AF-A0A061NS94-F1
#
_entry.id   AF-A0A061NS94-F1
#
_cell.length_a   1.000
_cell.length_b   1.000
_cell.length_c   1.000
_cell.angle_alpha   90.00
_cell.angle_beta   90.00
_cell.angle_gamma   90.00
#
_symmetry.space_group_name_H-M   'P 1'
#
loop_
_entity.id
_entity.type
_entity.pdbx_description
1 polymer ?
#
loop_
_entity_poly.entity_id
_entity_poly.type
_entity_poly.pdbx_seq_one_letter_code
_entity_poly.pdbx_strand_id
1 'polypeptide(L)'
;MRVDTNIVMFPNPLEQCLRRKRLLKTFLQHYNLPEHLPVFSRIIFTSHVTILSVSESYKEMVLERVWRREAVVSKIESLNRQHSQCLITVKEMYRFARIVANHHLPAWFSPLKSFGLEFGNLRSGMYCERCFGSTLHKEKWHAYWTCYHCGEKTRKNYVISLQDYPMLNKVTITNAEARTFLEVDDRYYV
;
A
#
# COMPACT_ATOMS: atom_id res chain seq x y z
N MET A 1 3.86 28.92 -9.83
CA MET A 1 4.23 27.79 -10.70
C MET A 1 5.50 27.18 -10.14
N ARG A 2 5.43 26.02 -9.46
CA ARG A 2 6.64 25.28 -9.06
C ARG A 2 7.10 24.50 -10.29
N VAL A 3 8.23 24.87 -10.86
CA VAL A 3 8.90 24.08 -11.89
C VAL A 3 9.68 23.02 -11.13
N ASP A 4 9.10 21.83 -10.99
CA ASP A 4 9.81 20.68 -10.45
C ASP A 4 10.85 20.23 -11.50
N THR A 5 12.10 20.67 -11.32
CA THR A 5 13.25 20.32 -12.19
C THR A 5 13.81 18.92 -11.93
N ASN A 6 13.15 18.11 -11.09
CA ASN A 6 13.57 16.74 -10.83
C ASN A 6 12.97 15.79 -11.88
N ILE A 7 13.66 15.65 -13.01
CA ILE A 7 13.36 14.60 -13.98
C ILE A 7 13.78 13.27 -13.37
N VAL A 8 12.83 12.58 -12.74
CA VAL A 8 13.04 11.23 -12.24
C VAL A 8 12.77 10.26 -13.37
N MET A 9 13.82 9.57 -13.85
CA MET A 9 13.64 8.47 -14.81
C MET A 9 13.10 7.24 -14.08
N PHE A 10 11.87 6.88 -14.40
CA PHE A 10 11.28 5.63 -13.95
C PHE A 10 11.59 4.51 -14.95
N PRO A 11 11.80 3.26 -14.50
CA PRO A 11 11.99 2.14 -15.42
C PRO A 11 10.76 1.99 -16.29
N ASN A 12 10.94 1.62 -17.57
CA ASN A 12 9.85 1.52 -18.54
C ASN A 12 8.66 0.71 -17.97
N PRO A 13 7.50 1.34 -17.74
CA PRO A 13 6.37 0.68 -17.07
C PRO A 13 5.84 -0.50 -17.86
N LEU A 14 6.04 -0.51 -19.19
CA LEU A 14 5.66 -1.62 -20.05
C LEU A 14 6.53 -2.84 -19.80
N GLU A 15 7.86 -2.67 -19.79
CA GLU A 15 8.78 -3.77 -19.48
C GLU A 15 8.58 -4.28 -18.06
N GLN A 16 8.31 -3.39 -17.09
CA GLN A 16 7.95 -3.80 -15.73
C GLN A 16 6.68 -4.68 -15.73
N CYS A 17 5.65 -4.27 -16.47
CA CYS A 17 4.37 -4.98 -16.58
C CYS A 17 4.55 -6.37 -17.23
N LEU A 18 5.30 -6.44 -18.33
CA LEU A 18 5.62 -7.69 -19.03
C LEU A 18 6.47 -8.63 -18.17
N ARG A 19 7.48 -8.10 -17.46
CA ARG A 19 8.28 -8.88 -16.52
C ARG A 19 7.42 -9.48 -15.42
N ARG A 20 6.52 -8.68 -14.81
CA ARG A 20 5.59 -9.18 -13.77
C ARG A 20 4.69 -10.30 -14.30
N LYS A 21 4.18 -10.20 -15.53
CA LYS A 21 3.42 -11.27 -16.17
C LYS A 21 4.23 -12.56 -16.30
N ARG A 22 5.49 -12.47 -16.77
CA ARG A 22 6.38 -13.64 -16.88
C ARG A 22 6.64 -14.28 -15.52
N LEU A 23 6.98 -13.48 -14.51
CA LEU A 23 7.23 -13.96 -13.15
C LEU A 23 5.99 -14.62 -12.54
N LEU A 24 4.79 -14.03 -12.73
CA LEU A 24 3.55 -14.65 -12.25
C LEU A 24 3.30 -15.98 -12.95
N LYS A 25 3.53 -16.10 -14.25
CA LYS A 25 3.41 -17.38 -14.96
C LYS A 25 4.38 -18.44 -14.42
N THR A 26 5.65 -18.07 -14.21
CA THR A 26 6.64 -18.97 -13.61
C THR A 26 6.23 -19.40 -12.20
N PHE A 27 5.69 -18.49 -11.40
CA PHE A 27 5.13 -18.81 -10.08
C PHE A 27 3.96 -19.81 -10.19
N LEU A 28 3.01 -19.59 -11.10
CA LEU A 28 1.88 -20.51 -11.31
C LEU A 28 2.36 -21.92 -11.69
N GLN A 29 3.34 -22.01 -12.60
CA GLN A 29 3.96 -23.28 -13.02
C GLN A 29 4.64 -23.99 -11.86
N HIS A 30 5.43 -23.26 -11.06
CA HIS A 30 6.15 -23.82 -9.90
C HIS A 30 5.21 -24.50 -8.90
N TYR A 31 4.00 -23.99 -8.70
CA TYR A 31 3.00 -24.58 -7.79
C TYR A 31 2.01 -25.53 -8.46
N ASN A 32 2.26 -25.97 -9.70
CA ASN A 32 1.40 -26.86 -10.48
C ASN A 32 -0.03 -26.34 -10.59
N LEU A 33 -0.18 -25.05 -10.87
CA LEU A 33 -1.47 -24.44 -11.21
C LEU A 33 -1.69 -24.49 -12.74
N PRO A 34 -2.95 -24.43 -13.20
CA PRO A 34 -3.25 -24.67 -14.61
C PRO A 34 -2.57 -23.67 -15.54
N GLU A 35 -1.76 -24.16 -16.49
CA GLU A 35 -0.97 -23.32 -17.40
C GLU A 35 -1.83 -22.51 -18.37
N HIS A 36 -3.04 -23.01 -18.67
CA HIS A 36 -4.00 -22.34 -19.54
C HIS A 36 -4.68 -21.12 -18.89
N LEU A 37 -4.38 -20.82 -17.61
CA LEU A 37 -4.93 -19.65 -16.95
C LEU A 37 -4.41 -18.36 -17.62
N PRO A 38 -5.29 -17.52 -18.18
CA PRO A 38 -4.88 -16.33 -18.89
C PRO A 38 -4.41 -15.26 -17.90
N VAL A 39 -3.16 -14.79 -18.08
CA VAL A 39 -2.60 -13.67 -17.34
C VAL A 39 -2.58 -12.43 -18.23
N PHE A 40 -3.42 -11.45 -17.90
CA PHE A 40 -3.44 -10.14 -18.54
C PHE A 40 -2.63 -9.14 -17.72
N SER A 41 -1.80 -8.36 -18.40
CA SER A 41 -0.97 -7.32 -17.79
C SER A 41 -1.30 -6.00 -18.48
N ARG A 42 -1.66 -4.99 -17.68
CA ARG A 42 -2.10 -3.67 -18.14
C ARG A 42 -1.44 -2.58 -17.32
N ILE A 43 -1.18 -1.44 -17.96
CA ILE A 43 -0.71 -0.21 -17.33
C ILE A 43 -1.90 0.72 -17.26
N ILE A 44 -2.17 1.31 -16.10
CA ILE A 44 -3.26 2.26 -15.92
C ILE A 44 -2.68 3.60 -15.52
N PHE A 45 -2.92 4.63 -16.35
CA PHE A 45 -2.63 6.01 -15.98
C PHE A 45 -3.87 6.64 -15.35
N THR A 46 -3.73 7.05 -14.08
CA THR A 46 -4.82 7.59 -13.25
C THR A 46 -4.87 9.11 -13.20
N SER A 47 -3.81 9.80 -13.64
CA SER A 47 -3.76 11.26 -13.69
C SER A 47 -4.58 11.79 -14.86
N HIS A 48 -5.40 12.81 -14.59
CA HIS A 48 -6.19 13.52 -15.61
C HIS A 48 -5.32 14.35 -16.57
N VAL A 49 -4.06 14.62 -16.20
CA VAL A 49 -3.12 15.47 -16.95
C VAL A 49 -1.96 14.63 -17.46
N THR A 50 -2.25 13.53 -18.15
CA THR A 50 -1.25 12.66 -18.76
C THR A 50 -1.33 12.72 -20.29
N ILE A 51 -0.27 13.22 -20.94
CA ILE A 51 -0.09 13.13 -22.39
C ILE A 51 0.79 11.92 -22.67
N LEU A 52 0.25 10.93 -23.38
CA LEU A 52 1.01 9.77 -23.84
C LEU A 52 1.47 10.06 -25.27
N SER A 53 2.75 10.36 -25.43
CA SER A 53 3.41 10.39 -26.74
C SER A 53 4.03 9.03 -27.00
N VAL A 54 3.69 8.43 -28.13
CA VAL A 54 4.16 7.09 -28.53
C VAL A 54 4.63 7.19 -29.97
N SER A 55 5.80 6.65 -30.28
CA SER A 55 6.23 6.55 -31.67
C SER A 55 5.29 5.61 -32.44
N GLU A 56 5.11 5.86 -33.74
CA GLU A 56 4.18 5.08 -34.57
C GLU A 56 4.49 3.58 -34.50
N SER A 57 5.77 3.21 -34.39
CA SER A 57 6.25 1.83 -34.24
C SER A 57 5.72 1.07 -33.01
N TYR A 58 5.33 1.76 -31.94
CA TYR A 58 4.86 1.14 -30.69
C TYR A 58 3.38 1.42 -30.38
N LYS A 59 2.70 2.17 -31.25
CA LYS A 59 1.34 2.69 -31.02
C LYS A 59 0.33 1.59 -30.73
N GLU A 60 0.31 0.53 -31.53
CA GLU A 60 -0.65 -0.58 -31.36
C GLU A 60 -0.43 -1.31 -30.03
N MET A 61 0.82 -1.67 -29.72
CA MET A 61 1.20 -2.32 -28.47
C MET A 61 0.82 -1.46 -27.24
N VAL A 62 1.04 -0.14 -27.31
CA VAL A 62 0.70 0.78 -26.23
C VAL A 62 -0.82 0.91 -26.08
N LEU A 63 -1.58 1.06 -27.17
CA LEU A 63 -3.04 1.14 -27.10
C LEU A 63 -3.70 -0.14 -26.55
N GLU A 64 -3.10 -1.30 -26.80
CA GLU A 64 -3.60 -2.58 -26.26
C GLU A 64 -3.37 -2.70 -24.74
N ARG A 65 -2.22 -2.21 -24.26
CA ARG A 65 -1.73 -2.47 -22.88
C ARG A 65 -1.89 -1.31 -21.92
N VAL A 66 -2.01 -0.09 -22.42
CA VAL A 66 -2.08 1.13 -21.64
C VAL A 66 -3.49 1.66 -21.65
N TRP A 67 -4.08 1.71 -20.47
CA TRP A 67 -5.43 2.20 -20.25
C TRP A 67 -5.38 3.54 -19.52
N ARG A 68 -6.34 4.40 -19.85
CA ARG A 68 -6.68 5.56 -19.02
C ARG A 68 -7.75 5.17 -18.02
N ARG A 69 -7.81 5.85 -16.88
CA ARG A 69 -8.73 5.53 -15.79
C ARG A 69 -10.19 5.39 -16.23
N GLU A 70 -10.65 6.22 -17.17
CA GLU A 70 -12.04 6.27 -17.63
C GLU A 70 -12.43 4.99 -18.38
N ALA A 71 -11.46 4.33 -19.02
CA ALA A 71 -11.68 3.11 -19.79
C ALA A 71 -11.51 1.83 -18.97
N VAL A 72 -11.06 1.91 -17.71
CA VAL A 72 -10.73 0.70 -16.91
C VAL A 72 -11.96 -0.19 -16.75
N VAL A 73 -13.10 0.37 -16.35
CA VAL A 73 -14.33 -0.39 -16.11
C VAL A 73 -14.80 -1.08 -17.39
N SER A 74 -14.94 -0.33 -18.49
CA SER A 74 -15.42 -0.89 -19.76
C SER A 74 -14.47 -1.93 -20.36
N LYS A 75 -13.15 -1.76 -20.18
CA LYS A 75 -12.14 -2.74 -20.62
C LYS A 75 -12.17 -4.01 -19.78
N ILE A 76 -12.35 -3.91 -18.46
CA ILE A 76 -12.50 -5.09 -17.58
C ILE A 76 -13.77 -5.86 -17.95
N GLU A 77 -14.89 -5.18 -18.15
CA GLU A 77 -16.14 -5.83 -18.59
C GLU A 77 -15.97 -6.53 -19.95
N SER A 78 -15.29 -5.88 -20.89
CA SER A 78 -14.99 -6.50 -22.19
C SER A 78 -14.15 -7.76 -22.04
N LEU A 79 -13.13 -7.75 -21.17
CA LEU A 79 -12.32 -8.94 -20.89
C LEU A 79 -13.16 -10.06 -20.25
N ASN A 80 -14.01 -9.73 -19.29
CA ASN A 80 -14.88 -10.72 -18.64
C ASN A 80 -15.86 -11.36 -19.63
N ARG A 81 -16.42 -10.58 -20.57
CA ARG A 81 -17.28 -11.11 -21.64
C ARG A 81 -16.50 -12.02 -22.60
N GLN A 82 -15.28 -11.66 -22.98
CA GLN A 82 -14.42 -12.44 -23.86
C GLN A 82 -13.89 -13.73 -23.21
N HIS A 83 -13.76 -13.74 -21.88
CA HIS A 83 -13.21 -14.85 -21.09
C HIS A 83 -14.21 -15.37 -20.06
N SER A 84 -15.45 -15.65 -20.49
CA SER A 84 -16.54 -16.14 -19.64
C SER A 84 -16.47 -17.63 -19.32
N GLN A 85 -15.55 -18.36 -19.96
CA GLN A 85 -15.37 -19.80 -19.74
C GLN A 85 -14.78 -20.09 -18.35
N CYS A 86 -15.35 -21.07 -17.67
CA CYS A 86 -14.80 -21.58 -16.42
C CYS A 86 -13.56 -22.43 -16.72
N LEU A 87 -12.37 -21.89 -16.44
CA LEU A 87 -11.08 -22.54 -16.73
C LEU A 87 -10.53 -23.36 -15.57
N ILE A 88 -11.01 -23.10 -14.35
CA ILE A 88 -10.54 -23.76 -13.12
C ILE A 88 -11.72 -24.09 -12.22
N THR A 89 -11.60 -25.17 -11.47
CA THR A 89 -12.59 -25.56 -10.46
C THR A 89 -12.52 -24.66 -9.23
N VAL A 90 -13.59 -24.66 -8.44
CA VAL A 90 -13.64 -23.98 -7.13
C VAL A 90 -12.50 -24.47 -6.21
N LYS A 91 -12.19 -25.77 -6.25
CA LYS A 91 -11.09 -26.36 -5.48
C LYS A 91 -9.73 -25.80 -5.87
N GLU A 92 -9.47 -25.65 -7.17
CA GLU A 92 -8.24 -25.03 -7.68
C GLU A 92 -8.16 -23.54 -7.35
N MET A 93 -9.29 -22.84 -7.39
CA MET A 93 -9.37 -21.43 -6.97
C MET A 93 -9.00 -21.26 -5.49
N TYR A 94 -9.51 -22.09 -4.59
CA TYR A 94 -9.12 -22.06 -3.17
C TYR A 94 -7.64 -22.41 -2.96
N ARG A 95 -7.12 -23.39 -3.70
CA ARG A 95 -5.70 -23.75 -3.67
C ARG A 95 -4.84 -22.56 -4.12
N PHE A 96 -5.22 -21.88 -5.21
CA PHE A 96 -4.55 -20.69 -5.71
C PHE A 96 -4.54 -19.58 -4.67
N ALA A 97 -5.70 -19.25 -4.09
CA ALA A 97 -5.82 -18.22 -3.07
C ALA A 97 -4.91 -18.50 -1.87
N ARG A 98 -4.85 -19.75 -1.40
CA ARG A 98 -3.97 -20.18 -0.31
C ARG A 98 -2.49 -20.03 -0.66
N ILE A 99 -2.07 -20.44 -1.86
CA ILE A 99 -0.68 -20.31 -2.32
C ILE A 99 -0.29 -18.83 -2.38
N VAL A 100 -1.12 -17.98 -2.99
CA VAL A 100 -0.85 -16.54 -3.08
C VAL A 100 -0.77 -15.91 -1.69
N ALA A 101 -1.69 -16.24 -0.79
CA ALA A 101 -1.69 -15.70 0.58
C ALA A 101 -0.43 -16.11 1.36
N ASN A 102 -0.01 -17.37 1.26
CA ASN A 102 1.17 -17.89 1.98
C ASN A 102 2.50 -17.32 1.45
N HIS A 103 2.55 -16.92 0.18
CA HIS A 103 3.75 -16.35 -0.45
C HIS A 103 3.66 -14.83 -0.63
N HIS A 104 2.59 -14.20 -0.16
CA HIS A 104 2.47 -12.75 -0.18
C HIS A 104 3.42 -12.16 0.86
N LEU A 105 4.37 -11.36 0.36
CA LEU A 105 5.17 -10.48 1.19
C LEU A 105 4.67 -9.05 0.94
N PRO A 106 4.07 -8.39 1.95
CA PRO A 106 3.73 -6.99 1.84
C PRO A 106 4.98 -6.21 1.45
N ALA A 107 4.89 -5.41 0.39
CA ALA A 107 5.98 -4.54 0.02
C ALA A 107 6.09 -3.46 1.10
N TRP A 108 7.10 -3.58 1.96
CA TRP A 108 7.37 -2.57 2.97
C TRP A 108 8.11 -1.40 2.32
N PHE A 109 7.45 -0.25 2.25
CA PHE A 109 8.07 1.02 1.92
C PHE A 109 7.88 1.92 3.13
N SER A 110 8.97 2.41 3.71
CA SER A 110 8.87 3.46 4.74
C SER A 110 8.27 4.71 4.08
N PRO A 111 7.08 5.17 4.50
CA PRO A 111 6.50 6.40 3.98
C PRO A 111 7.45 7.58 4.17
N LEU A 112 8.19 7.59 5.28
CA LEU A 112 9.14 8.66 5.61
C LEU A 112 10.24 8.78 4.55
N LYS A 113 10.84 7.65 4.14
CA LYS A 113 11.86 7.64 3.09
C LYS A 113 11.33 8.19 1.76
N SER A 114 10.08 7.90 1.41
CA SER A 114 9.45 8.42 0.20
C SER A 114 9.28 9.95 0.21
N PHE A 115 9.19 10.56 1.40
CA PHE A 115 9.13 12.01 1.58
C PHE A 115 10.48 12.64 1.94
N GLY A 116 11.57 11.86 2.00
CA GLY A 116 12.87 12.34 2.46
C GLY A 116 12.88 12.73 3.94
N LEU A 117 11.99 12.15 4.74
CA LEU A 117 11.86 12.38 6.17
C LEU A 117 12.56 11.28 6.96
N GLU A 118 13.05 11.66 8.13
CA GLU A 118 13.54 10.78 9.17
C GLU A 118 12.48 10.62 10.27
N PHE A 119 12.57 9.54 11.05
CA PHE A 119 11.64 9.32 12.17
C PHE A 119 11.64 10.48 13.17
N GLY A 120 12.78 11.13 13.39
CA GLY A 120 12.89 12.31 14.25
C GLY A 120 12.20 13.57 13.71
N ASN A 121 11.77 13.59 12.44
CA ASN A 121 10.95 14.68 11.92
C ASN A 121 9.47 14.53 12.26
N LEU A 122 9.06 13.36 12.78
CA LEU A 122 7.69 13.14 13.23
C LEU A 122 7.50 13.73 14.61
N ARG A 123 6.30 14.27 14.83
CA ARG A 123 5.85 14.61 16.17
C ARG A 123 5.58 13.32 16.94
N SER A 124 6.28 13.12 18.04
CA SER A 124 6.01 12.08 19.03
C SER A 124 4.73 12.38 19.81
N GLY A 125 4.26 11.37 20.54
CA GLY A 125 3.05 11.42 21.35
C GLY A 125 1.91 10.61 20.76
N MET A 126 0.89 10.39 21.57
CA MET A 126 -0.34 9.74 21.13
C MET A 126 -1.22 10.74 20.37
N TYR A 127 -1.82 10.27 19.27
CA TYR A 127 -2.81 11.05 18.53
C TYR A 127 -4.23 10.68 18.94
N CYS A 128 -5.18 11.60 18.77
CA CYS A 128 -6.61 11.34 18.95
C CYS A 128 -7.21 10.69 17.70
N GLU A 129 -7.88 9.54 17.82
CA GLU A 129 -8.52 8.87 16.67
C GLU A 129 -9.70 9.66 16.08
N ARG A 130 -10.30 10.57 16.85
CA ARG A 130 -11.47 11.34 16.42
C ARG A 130 -11.10 12.55 15.56
N CYS A 131 -10.03 13.27 15.91
CA CYS A 131 -9.65 14.51 15.23
C CYS A 131 -8.21 14.52 14.71
N PHE A 132 -7.46 13.42 14.91
CA PHE A 132 -6.04 13.28 14.57
C PHE A 132 -5.12 14.33 15.20
N GLY A 133 -5.61 15.04 16.23
CA GLY A 133 -4.80 15.97 17.01
C GLY A 133 -3.76 15.22 17.85
N SER A 134 -2.53 15.74 17.87
CA SER A 134 -1.34 15.12 18.47
C SER A 134 -1.09 15.53 19.92
N THR A 135 -2.15 15.84 20.67
CA THR A 135 -2.01 16.24 22.08
C THR A 135 -3.12 15.59 22.90
N LEU A 136 -2.75 14.52 23.61
CA LEU A 136 -3.56 13.89 24.64
C LEU A 136 -2.90 14.13 25.99
N HIS A 137 -3.66 14.47 27.03
CA HIS A 137 -3.15 14.47 28.40
C HIS A 137 -3.77 13.37 29.23
N LYS A 138 -2.97 12.77 30.09
CA LYS A 138 -3.43 11.80 31.08
C LYS A 138 -4.14 12.57 32.19
N GLU A 139 -5.37 12.19 32.48
CA GLU A 139 -6.03 12.68 33.68
C GLU A 139 -5.40 12.03 34.92
N LYS A 140 -4.87 12.84 35.86
CA LYS A 140 -4.08 12.34 37.01
C LYS A 140 -4.78 11.25 37.83
N TRP A 141 -6.10 11.28 37.91
CA TRP A 141 -6.91 10.37 38.72
C TRP A 141 -7.68 9.34 37.91
N HIS A 142 -7.49 9.32 36.59
CA HIS A 142 -8.23 8.42 35.73
C HIS A 142 -7.32 7.67 34.76
N ALA A 143 -7.67 6.42 34.46
CA ALA A 143 -6.99 5.60 33.47
C ALA A 143 -7.38 5.96 32.02
N TYR A 144 -7.70 7.23 31.76
CA TYR A 144 -8.04 7.72 30.43
C TYR A 144 -7.28 9.01 30.09
N TRP A 145 -7.10 9.19 28.79
CA TRP A 145 -6.52 10.34 28.15
C TRP A 145 -7.64 11.21 27.57
N THR A 146 -7.48 12.51 27.66
CA THR A 146 -8.43 13.47 27.08
C THR A 146 -7.73 14.23 25.95
N CYS A 147 -8.38 14.37 24.80
CA CYS A 147 -7.86 15.19 23.71
C CYS A 147 -8.08 16.68 23.96
N TYR A 148 -7.02 17.49 23.86
CA TYR A 148 -7.14 18.94 24.00
C TYR A 148 -7.96 19.61 22.88
N HIS A 149 -8.04 19.00 21.70
CA HIS A 149 -8.71 19.60 20.54
C HIS A 149 -10.21 19.33 20.49
N CYS A 150 -10.64 18.11 20.83
CA CYS A 150 -12.05 17.70 20.70
C CYS A 150 -12.68 17.20 22.00
N GLY A 151 -11.92 17.10 23.10
CA GLY A 151 -12.41 16.62 24.39
C GLY A 151 -12.68 15.11 24.46
N GLU A 152 -12.37 14.35 23.39
CA GLU A 152 -12.59 12.91 23.36
C GLU A 152 -11.79 12.20 24.45
N LYS A 153 -12.45 11.28 25.16
CA LYS A 153 -11.85 10.50 26.25
C LYS A 153 -11.56 9.09 25.77
N THR A 154 -10.35 8.62 26.01
CA THR A 154 -9.91 7.31 25.52
C THR A 154 -8.96 6.63 26.47
N ARG A 155 -9.02 5.30 26.52
CA ARG A 155 -8.12 4.48 27.35
C ARG A 155 -7.03 3.78 26.55
N LYS A 156 -7.14 3.70 25.23
CA LYS A 156 -6.34 2.77 24.40
C LYS A 156 -5.46 3.43 23.34
N ASN A 157 -5.30 4.75 23.32
CA ASN A 157 -4.54 5.42 22.25
C ASN A 157 -3.08 5.02 22.20
N TYR A 158 -2.50 4.61 23.33
CA TYR A 158 -1.16 4.01 23.35
C TYR A 158 -1.08 2.73 22.50
N VAL A 159 -2.11 1.88 22.54
CA VAL A 159 -2.17 0.63 21.74
C VAL A 159 -2.17 0.96 20.27
N ILE A 160 -3.03 1.89 19.85
CA ILE A 160 -3.16 2.29 18.45
C ILE A 160 -1.86 2.96 17.95
N SER A 161 -1.31 3.89 18.74
CA SER A 161 -0.02 4.53 18.39
C SER A 161 1.11 3.50 18.26
N LEU A 162 1.17 2.49 19.15
CA LEU A 162 2.16 1.41 19.05
C LEU A 162 1.90 0.45 17.87
N GLN A 163 0.64 0.25 17.46
CA GLN A 163 0.31 -0.51 16.26
C GLN A 163 0.78 0.19 14.98
N ASP A 164 0.80 1.52 14.96
CA ASP A 164 1.27 2.32 13.83
C ASP A 164 2.80 2.43 13.75
N TYR A 165 3.50 2.25 14.88
CA TYR A 165 4.96 2.40 14.96
C TYR A 165 5.74 1.57 13.92
N PRO A 166 5.44 0.28 13.65
CA PRO A 166 6.11 -0.50 12.60
C PRO A 166 5.99 0.08 11.19
N MET A 167 4.95 0.88 10.92
CA MET A 167 4.77 1.55 9.63
C MET A 167 5.65 2.80 9.49
N LEU A 168 6.05 3.39 10.62
CA LEU A 168 6.84 4.61 10.68
C LEU A 168 8.34 4.35 10.85
N ASN A 169 8.72 3.30 11.59
CA ASN A 169 10.11 3.03 11.95
C ASN A 169 10.55 1.56 11.73
N LYS A 170 10.50 0.73 12.78
CA LYS A 170 10.95 -0.67 12.78
C LYS A 170 9.93 -1.60 13.43
N VAL A 171 9.97 -2.88 13.08
CA VAL A 171 8.99 -3.90 13.50
C VAL A 171 9.00 -4.14 15.02
N THR A 172 10.12 -3.90 15.69
CA THR A 172 10.27 -4.08 17.13
C THR A 172 10.54 -2.76 17.84
N ILE A 173 10.07 -2.63 19.07
CA ILE A 173 10.29 -1.44 19.90
C ILE A 173 10.66 -1.88 21.31
N THR A 174 11.66 -1.23 21.90
CA THR A 174 11.98 -1.42 23.32
C THR A 174 11.05 -0.55 24.18
N ASN A 175 10.83 -0.91 25.45
CA ASN A 175 10.02 -0.07 26.35
C ASN A 175 10.56 1.37 26.43
N ALA A 176 11.89 1.55 26.43
CA ALA A 176 12.49 2.89 26.42
C ALA A 176 12.13 3.69 25.17
N GLU A 177 12.23 3.09 23.97
CA GLU A 177 11.82 3.71 22.72
C GLU A 177 10.32 4.00 22.68
N ALA A 178 9.50 3.09 23.23
CA ALA A 178 8.06 3.23 23.28
C ALA A 178 7.62 4.39 24.19
N ARG A 179 8.28 4.57 25.33
CA ARG A 179 8.06 5.72 26.23
C ARG A 179 8.43 7.05 25.56
N THR A 180 9.56 7.10 24.87
CA THR A 180 9.96 8.28 24.08
C THR A 180 8.96 8.58 22.97
N PHE A 181 8.54 7.55 22.23
CA PHE A 181 7.59 7.69 21.13
C PHE A 181 6.20 8.15 21.60
N LEU A 182 5.70 7.63 22.74
CA LEU A 182 4.38 7.96 23.28
C LEU A 182 4.37 9.22 24.15
N GLU A 183 5.55 9.78 24.47
CA GLU A 183 5.74 10.87 25.45
C GLU A 183 5.17 10.52 26.83
N VAL A 184 5.50 9.32 27.34
CA VAL A 184 5.04 8.82 28.65
C VAL A 184 6.22 8.50 29.56
N ASP A 185 6.24 9.11 30.75
CA ASP A 185 7.30 8.93 31.74
C ASP A 185 7.15 7.68 32.63
N ASP A 186 5.97 7.07 32.64
CA ASP A 186 5.64 5.94 33.51
C ASP A 186 6.17 4.61 32.93
N ARG A 187 7.05 3.95 33.70
CA ARG A 187 7.76 2.73 33.32
C ARG A 187 6.85 1.50 33.29
N TYR A 188 5.74 1.52 34.03
CA TYR A 188 4.81 0.39 34.17
C TYR A 188 3.65 0.45 33.18
N TYR A 189 3.60 1.47 32.34
CA TYR A 189 2.47 1.71 31.43
C TYR A 189 2.63 1.05 30.05
N VAL A 190 3.87 0.74 29.65
CA VAL A 190 4.22 0.27 28.30
C VAL A 190 4.98 -1.04 28.34
#